data_AF-A0A560LE13-F1
#
_entry.id   AF-A0A560LE13-F1
#
_cell.length_a   1.000
_cell.length_b   1.000
_cell.length_c   1.000
_cell.angle_alpha   90.00
_cell.angle_beta   90.00
_cell.angle_gamma   90.00
#
_symmetry.space_group_name_H-M   'P 1'
#
loop_
_entity.id
_entity.type
_entity.pdbx_description
1 polymer ?
#
loop_
_entity_poly.entity_id
_entity_poly.type
_entity_poly.pdbx_seq_one_letter_code
_entity_poly.pdbx_strand_id
1 'polypeptide(L)'
;MDAVHRSGCPINLTLEILGDRWSLIVIRDIMFGNRRHFRELLQNSQERIASNILADRLKRLVERGLLTRESDPTHKQKAVYSLTEMSIDLVPIFAHMGAWGRKHLPVSEELSIRAELLEDGGPKLWDDFMEELRAKHLGKVLLPGTPSVLGRLTEAYIEVANRRKSG
;
A
#
# COMPACT_ATOMS: atom_id res chain seq x y z
N MET A 1 -24.44 -15.19 -2.03
CA MET A 1 -25.36 -14.33 -2.80
C MET A 1 -24.46 -13.51 -3.70
N ASP A 2 -24.42 -13.87 -4.98
CA ASP A 2 -23.63 -13.17 -5.97
C ASP A 2 -24.12 -11.72 -6.01
N ALA A 3 -23.26 -10.80 -5.58
CA ALA A 3 -23.54 -9.39 -5.74
C ALA A 3 -23.70 -9.17 -7.25
N VAL A 4 -24.90 -8.78 -7.69
CA VAL A 4 -25.16 -8.43 -9.08
C VAL A 4 -24.32 -7.19 -9.37
N HIS A 5 -23.14 -7.41 -9.93
CA HIS A 5 -22.26 -6.35 -10.39
C HIS A 5 -23.03 -5.48 -11.38
N ARG A 6 -22.83 -4.15 -11.30
CA ARG A 6 -23.56 -3.22 -12.17
C ARG A 6 -23.29 -3.46 -13.66
N SER A 7 -22.11 -4.02 -13.96
CA SER A 7 -21.71 -4.50 -15.29
C SER A 7 -20.54 -5.47 -15.18
N GLY A 8 -20.27 -6.23 -16.24
CA GLY A 8 -19.05 -7.03 -16.40
C GLY A 8 -17.82 -6.22 -16.84
N CYS A 9 -17.88 -4.88 -16.83
CA CYS A 9 -16.76 -4.03 -17.21
C CYS A 9 -15.64 -4.16 -16.15
N PRO A 10 -14.39 -4.50 -16.53
CA PRO A 10 -13.30 -4.71 -15.58
C PRO A 10 -12.98 -3.44 -14.76
N ILE A 11 -13.16 -2.26 -15.33
CA ILE A 11 -12.98 -0.99 -14.61
C ILE A 11 -14.03 -0.85 -13.50
N ASN A 12 -15.30 -1.15 -13.81
CA ASN A 12 -16.38 -1.09 -12.82
C ASN A 12 -16.15 -2.12 -11.71
N LEU A 13 -15.76 -3.34 -12.05
CA LEU A 13 -15.48 -4.40 -11.06
C LEU A 13 -14.33 -4.00 -10.12
N THR A 14 -13.27 -3.39 -10.66
CA THR A 14 -12.18 -2.82 -9.86
C THR A 14 -12.68 -1.71 -8.92
N LEU A 15 -13.53 -0.80 -9.40
CA LEU A 15 -14.12 0.27 -8.58
C LEU A 15 -15.06 -0.25 -7.50
N GLU A 16 -15.82 -1.32 -7.76
CA GLU A 16 -16.66 -1.95 -6.74
C GLU A 16 -15.84 -2.57 -5.59
N ILE A 17 -14.55 -2.84 -5.82
CA ILE A 17 -13.61 -3.40 -4.84
C ILE A 17 -12.74 -2.33 -4.18
N LEU A 18 -12.18 -1.42 -4.96
CA LEU A 18 -11.17 -0.45 -4.52
C LEU A 18 -11.69 0.98 -4.40
N GLY A 19 -12.84 1.28 -5.02
CA GLY A 19 -13.36 2.63 -5.22
C GLY A 19 -13.99 3.29 -3.99
N ASP A 20 -13.80 2.73 -2.79
CA ASP A 20 -14.10 3.45 -1.56
C ASP A 20 -12.91 4.27 -1.07
N ARG A 21 -13.20 5.31 -0.28
CA ARG A 21 -12.23 6.29 0.19
C ARG A 21 -11.00 5.71 0.91
N TRP A 22 -11.11 4.54 1.52
CA TRP A 22 -10.11 4.05 2.47
C TRP A 22 -9.35 2.81 2.01
N SER A 23 -9.90 2.00 1.11
CA SER A 23 -9.27 0.74 0.68
C SER A 23 -7.85 0.95 0.13
N LEU A 24 -7.69 1.85 -0.84
CA LEU A 24 -6.36 2.14 -1.39
C LEU A 24 -5.43 2.84 -0.39
N ILE A 25 -5.96 3.61 0.56
CA ILE A 25 -5.16 4.25 1.61
C ILE A 25 -4.59 3.19 2.57
N VAL A 26 -5.39 2.22 2.98
CA VAL A 26 -4.93 1.11 3.84
C VAL A 26 -3.91 0.25 3.11
N ILE A 27 -4.16 -0.12 1.85
CA ILE A 27 -3.19 -0.89 1.04
C ILE A 27 -1.89 -0.11 0.88
N ARG A 28 -1.95 1.19 0.57
CA ARG A 28 -0.77 2.07 0.47
C ARG A 28 0.04 2.05 1.77
N ASP A 29 -0.62 2.17 2.92
CA ASP A 29 0.06 2.20 4.22
C ASP A 29 0.75 0.87 4.55
N ILE A 30 0.18 -0.26 4.14
CA ILE A 30 0.82 -1.58 4.26
C ILE A 30 1.98 -1.68 3.26
N MET A 31 1.77 -1.32 2.00
CA MET A 31 2.73 -1.46 0.90
C MET A 31 3.99 -0.62 1.09
N PHE A 32 3.83 0.67 1.38
CA PHE A 32 4.95 1.63 1.47
C PHE A 32 5.42 1.89 2.90
N GLY A 33 4.65 1.46 3.90
CA GLY A 33 4.99 1.62 5.32
C GLY A 33 5.28 0.30 6.04
N ASN A 34 5.05 -0.85 5.40
CA ASN A 34 5.08 -2.18 6.03
C ASN A 34 4.27 -2.24 7.34
N ARG A 35 3.18 -1.47 7.42
CA ARG A 35 2.34 -1.34 8.64
C ARG A 35 1.36 -2.49 8.70
N ARG A 36 1.78 -3.59 9.32
CA ARG A 36 1.03 -4.85 9.29
C ARG A 36 0.16 -5.06 10.52
N HIS A 37 0.22 -4.17 11.50
CA HIS A 37 -0.62 -4.23 12.68
C HIS A 37 -1.66 -3.11 12.73
N PHE A 38 -2.84 -3.42 13.29
CA PHE A 38 -3.93 -2.45 13.45
C PHE A 38 -3.50 -1.15 14.13
N ARG A 39 -2.69 -1.24 15.19
CA ARG A 39 -2.23 -0.06 15.93
C ARG A 39 -1.33 0.84 15.09
N GLU A 40 -0.46 0.27 14.27
CA GLU A 40 0.42 1.03 13.38
C GLU A 40 -0.38 1.75 12.30
N LEU A 41 -1.35 1.04 11.70
CA LEU A 41 -2.27 1.63 10.72
C LEU A 41 -3.11 2.76 11.35
N LEU A 42 -3.58 2.58 12.58
CA LEU A 42 -4.37 3.60 13.27
C LEU A 42 -3.55 4.84 13.65
N GLN A 43 -2.34 4.64 14.18
CA GLN A 43 -1.54 5.72 14.77
C GLN A 43 -0.69 6.46 13.73
N ASN A 44 -0.20 5.76 12.71
CA ASN A 44 0.81 6.32 11.81
C ASN A 44 0.22 6.77 10.46
N SER A 45 -1.06 6.47 10.17
CA SER A 45 -1.73 6.90 8.94
C SER A 45 -1.92 8.42 8.91
N GLN A 46 -1.55 9.04 7.79
CA GLN A 46 -1.60 10.51 7.65
C GLN A 46 -3.05 11.02 7.64
N GLU A 47 -3.96 10.22 7.09
CA GLU A 47 -5.37 10.57 6.93
C GLU A 47 -6.20 10.36 8.20
N ARG A 48 -5.60 9.85 9.29
CA ARG A 48 -6.22 9.66 10.61
C ARG A 48 -7.57 8.94 10.53
N ILE A 49 -7.56 7.74 9.93
CA ILE A 49 -8.76 6.91 9.76
C ILE A 49 -9.32 6.55 11.15
N ALA A 50 -10.61 6.80 11.38
CA ALA A 50 -11.27 6.43 12.63
C ALA A 50 -11.20 4.91 12.87
N SER A 51 -11.00 4.49 14.13
CA SER A 51 -10.77 3.08 14.52
C SER A 51 -11.84 2.11 14.01
N ASN A 52 -13.12 2.47 14.14
CA ASN A 52 -14.24 1.66 13.65
C ASN A 52 -14.25 1.52 12.12
N ILE A 53 -13.92 2.60 11.40
CA ILE A 53 -13.81 2.60 9.95
C ILE A 53 -12.63 1.73 9.50
N LEU A 54 -11.46 1.89 10.12
CA LEU A 54 -10.29 1.06 9.82
C LEU A 54 -10.58 -0.42 10.05
N ALA A 55 -11.26 -0.78 11.15
CA ALA A 55 -11.63 -2.16 11.45
C ALA A 55 -12.57 -2.76 10.39
N ASP A 56 -13.63 -2.03 10.00
CA ASP A 56 -14.54 -2.46 8.93
C ASP A 56 -13.80 -2.61 7.58
N ARG A 57 -12.89 -1.68 7.27
CA ARG A 57 -12.13 -1.73 6.01
C ARG A 57 -11.15 -2.90 5.96
N LEU A 58 -10.41 -3.15 7.03
CA LEU A 58 -9.54 -4.33 7.10
C LEU A 58 -10.33 -5.63 6.96
N LYS A 59 -11.50 -5.73 7.60
CA LYS A 59 -12.40 -6.88 7.44
C LYS A 59 -12.80 -7.07 5.97
N ARG A 60 -13.27 -6.01 5.30
CA ARG A 60 -13.68 -6.07 3.88
C ARG A 60 -12.54 -6.42 2.93
N LEU A 61 -11.35 -5.86 3.15
CA LEU A 61 -10.17 -6.16 2.34
C LEU A 61 -9.75 -7.62 2.48
N VAL A 62 -9.88 -8.20 3.68
CA VAL A 62 -9.67 -9.64 3.90
C VAL A 62 -10.74 -10.48 3.22
N GLU A 63 -12.03 -10.14 3.41
CA GLU A 63 -13.16 -10.85 2.78
C GLU A 63 -13.08 -10.86 1.25
N ARG A 64 -12.54 -9.80 0.65
CA ARG A 64 -12.35 -9.67 -0.81
C ARG A 64 -11.02 -10.22 -1.31
N GLY A 65 -10.19 -10.81 -0.44
CA GLY A 65 -8.93 -11.45 -0.84
C GLY A 65 -7.79 -10.50 -1.17
N LEU A 66 -7.87 -9.22 -0.77
CA LEU A 66 -6.78 -8.25 -0.94
C LEU A 66 -5.75 -8.33 0.19
N LEU A 67 -6.19 -8.74 1.39
CA LEU A 67 -5.32 -8.94 2.54
C LEU A 67 -5.51 -10.34 3.13
N THR A 68 -4.46 -10.91 3.69
CA THR A 68 -4.58 -12.00 4.67
C THR A 68 -4.60 -11.44 6.08
N ARG A 69 -5.17 -12.21 7.02
CA ARG A 69 -5.16 -11.90 8.45
C ARG A 69 -4.75 -13.14 9.23
N GLU A 70 -3.58 -13.09 9.86
CA GLU A 70 -3.04 -14.17 10.68
C GLU A 70 -2.85 -13.71 12.12
N SER A 71 -2.86 -14.65 13.06
CA SER A 71 -2.46 -14.37 14.44
C SER A 71 -0.97 -14.05 14.49
N ASP A 72 -0.59 -13.03 15.27
CA ASP A 72 0.81 -12.71 15.50
C ASP A 72 1.46 -13.82 16.35
N PRO A 73 2.58 -14.42 15.89
CA PRO A 73 3.24 -15.52 16.60
C PRO A 73 3.80 -15.07 17.96
N THR A 74 4.09 -13.78 18.14
CA THR A 74 4.63 -13.21 19.38
C THR A 74 3.53 -12.82 20.37
N HIS A 75 2.30 -12.59 19.91
CA HIS A 75 1.21 -12.12 20.76
C HIS A 75 -0.17 -12.51 20.21
N LYS A 76 -0.81 -13.53 20.81
CA LYS A 76 -2.06 -14.13 20.33
C LYS A 76 -3.23 -13.16 20.06
N GLN A 77 -3.30 -12.03 20.77
CA GLN A 77 -4.36 -11.03 20.56
C GLN A 77 -4.07 -10.05 19.40
N LYS A 78 -2.85 -10.02 18.87
CA LYS A 78 -2.50 -9.19 17.71
C LYS A 78 -2.74 -9.99 16.44
N ALA A 79 -3.18 -9.28 15.41
CA ALA A 79 -3.24 -9.81 14.06
C ALA A 79 -2.17 -9.15 13.20
N VAL A 80 -1.64 -9.92 12.26
CA VAL A 80 -0.76 -9.46 11.18
C VAL A 80 -1.61 -9.45 9.91
N TYR A 81 -1.68 -8.28 9.27
CA TYR A 81 -2.28 -8.13 7.95
C TYR A 81 -1.18 -8.17 6.89
N SER A 82 -1.40 -8.92 5.81
CA SER A 82 -0.41 -9.06 4.74
C SER A 82 -1.06 -8.83 3.39
N LEU A 83 -0.34 -8.21 2.45
CA LEU A 83 -0.80 -8.09 1.08
C LEU A 83 -0.92 -9.49 0.45
N THR A 84 -1.99 -9.73 -0.30
CA THR A 84 -2.06 -10.85 -1.24
C THR A 84 -1.43 -10.47 -2.56
N GLU A 85 -1.24 -11.44 -3.46
CA GLU A 85 -0.79 -11.20 -4.83
C GLU A 85 -1.65 -10.13 -5.53
N MET A 86 -2.98 -10.20 -5.35
CA MET A 86 -3.93 -9.23 -5.91
C MET A 86 -3.65 -7.79 -5.48
N SER A 87 -3.19 -7.57 -4.24
CA SER A 87 -2.81 -6.23 -3.77
C SER A 87 -1.41 -5.82 -4.19
N ILE A 88 -0.50 -6.77 -4.38
CA ILE A 88 0.88 -6.51 -4.84
C ILE A 88 0.85 -6.04 -6.30
N ASP A 89 -0.01 -6.64 -7.13
CA ASP A 89 -0.22 -6.23 -8.52
C ASP A 89 -0.79 -4.79 -8.67
N LEU A 90 -1.15 -4.13 -7.57
CA LEU A 90 -1.57 -2.72 -7.58
C LEU A 90 -0.38 -1.74 -7.63
N VAL A 91 0.87 -2.19 -7.53
CA VAL A 91 2.06 -1.30 -7.57
C VAL A 91 2.05 -0.36 -8.80
N PRO A 92 1.85 -0.84 -10.04
CA PRO A 92 1.76 0.05 -11.20
C PRO A 92 0.58 1.03 -11.14
N ILE A 93 -0.54 0.61 -10.54
CA ILE A 93 -1.71 1.49 -10.36
C ILE A 93 -1.38 2.62 -9.37
N PHE A 94 -0.69 2.31 -8.27
CA PHE A 94 -0.21 3.35 -7.34
C PHE A 94 0.80 4.30 -7.99
N ALA A 95 1.72 3.79 -8.81
CA ALA A 95 2.68 4.61 -9.54
C ALA A 95 1.96 5.61 -10.47
N HIS A 96 1.04 5.12 -11.30
CA HIS A 96 0.26 5.97 -12.21
C HIS A 96 -0.67 6.94 -11.48
N MET A 97 -1.33 6.51 -10.40
CA MET A 97 -2.17 7.37 -9.57
C MET A 97 -1.34 8.48 -8.91
N GLY A 98 -0.14 8.15 -8.44
CA GLY A 98 0.82 9.11 -7.88
C GLY A 98 1.29 10.14 -8.91
N ALA A 99 1.73 9.68 -10.08
CA ALA A 99 2.13 10.54 -11.20
C ALA A 99 1.01 11.52 -11.62
N TRP A 100 -0.22 11.00 -11.78
CA TRP A 100 -1.38 11.83 -12.08
C TRP A 100 -1.65 12.86 -10.97
N GLY A 101 -1.57 12.44 -9.70
CA GLY A 101 -1.74 13.33 -8.55
C GLY A 101 -0.69 14.45 -8.52
N ARG A 102 0.59 14.13 -8.74
CA ARG A 102 1.68 15.11 -8.82
C ARG A 102 1.45 16.16 -9.90
N LYS A 103 0.88 15.76 -11.04
CA LYS A 103 0.61 16.65 -12.17
C LYS A 103 -0.58 17.58 -11.96
N HIS A 104 -1.59 17.15 -11.21
CA HIS A 104 -2.91 17.79 -11.21
C HIS A 104 -3.38 18.32 -9.85
N LEU A 105 -2.74 17.93 -8.74
CA LEU A 105 -3.19 18.24 -7.39
C LEU A 105 -2.12 19.00 -6.60
N PRO A 106 -2.49 19.76 -5.56
CA PRO A 106 -1.55 20.47 -4.69
C PRO A 106 -0.87 19.49 -3.72
N VAL A 107 0.08 18.72 -4.23
CA VAL A 107 0.85 17.75 -3.46
C VAL A 107 2.00 18.42 -2.70
N SER A 108 2.37 17.88 -1.53
CA SER A 108 3.60 18.28 -0.84
C SER A 108 4.79 17.50 -1.37
N GLU A 109 5.99 18.11 -1.37
CA GLU A 109 7.23 17.47 -1.81
C GLU A 109 7.46 16.16 -1.06
N GLU A 110 7.35 16.16 0.28
CA GLU A 110 7.62 14.97 1.08
C GLU A 110 6.65 13.81 0.79
N LEU A 111 5.39 14.09 0.47
CA LEU A 111 4.42 13.03 0.15
C LEU A 111 4.49 12.59 -1.32
N SER A 112 5.21 13.33 -2.17
CA SER A 112 5.32 13.07 -3.61
C SER A 112 6.57 12.30 -4.00
N ILE A 113 7.64 12.36 -3.21
CA ILE A 113 8.95 11.81 -3.60
C ILE A 113 8.91 10.32 -3.94
N ARG A 114 8.06 9.53 -3.26
CA ARG A 114 7.89 8.10 -3.60
C ARG A 114 7.20 7.92 -4.94
N ALA A 115 6.17 8.72 -5.23
CA ALA A 115 5.46 8.67 -6.50
C ALA A 115 6.37 9.08 -7.66
N GLU A 116 7.23 10.09 -7.45
CA GLU A 116 8.26 10.51 -8.41
C GLU A 116 9.25 9.38 -8.72
N LEU A 117 9.83 8.76 -7.69
CA LEU A 117 10.78 7.67 -7.89
C LEU A 117 10.15 6.45 -8.58
N LEU A 118 8.88 6.15 -8.27
CA LEU A 118 8.15 5.08 -8.96
C LEU A 118 7.86 5.44 -10.42
N GLU A 119 7.46 6.67 -10.70
CA GLU A 119 7.23 7.16 -12.06
C GLU A 119 8.51 7.07 -12.91
N ASP A 120 9.61 7.63 -12.41
CA ASP A 120 10.91 7.66 -13.09
C ASP A 120 11.53 6.27 -13.23
N GLY A 121 11.33 5.40 -12.23
CA GLY A 121 11.86 4.04 -12.23
C GLY A 121 11.14 3.09 -13.18
N GLY A 122 9.89 3.41 -13.55
CA GLY A 122 9.10 2.68 -14.53
C GLY A 122 8.89 1.17 -14.22
N PRO A 123 8.52 0.37 -15.23
CA PRO A 123 8.15 -1.04 -15.05
C PRO A 123 9.20 -1.88 -14.34
N LYS A 124 10.49 -1.62 -14.60
CA LYS A 124 11.57 -2.38 -13.96
C LYS A 124 11.60 -2.17 -12.45
N LEU A 125 11.46 -0.93 -11.97
CA LEU A 125 11.41 -0.65 -10.54
C LEU A 125 10.13 -1.22 -9.90
N TRP A 126 9.02 -1.23 -10.63
CA TRP A 126 7.76 -1.80 -10.15
C TRP A 126 7.88 -3.31 -9.96
N ASP A 127 8.48 -4.02 -10.93
CA ASP A 127 8.72 -5.46 -10.84
C ASP A 127 9.62 -5.81 -9.66
N ASP A 128 10.72 -5.07 -9.48
CA ASP A 128 11.64 -5.26 -8.36
C ASP A 128 10.94 -5.00 -7.01
N PHE A 129 10.05 -3.99 -6.95
CA PHE A 129 9.27 -3.72 -5.75
C PHE A 129 8.22 -4.80 -5.48
N MET A 130 7.54 -5.31 -6.51
CA MET A 130 6.56 -6.40 -6.37
C MET A 130 7.24 -7.69 -5.88
N GLU A 131 8.44 -8.02 -6.38
CA GLU A 131 9.23 -9.14 -5.85
C GLU A 131 9.61 -8.94 -4.38
N GLU A 132 10.01 -7.72 -4.00
CA GLU A 132 10.28 -7.41 -2.60
C GLU A 132 9.03 -7.56 -1.71
N LEU A 133 7.86 -7.10 -2.17
CA LEU A 133 6.60 -7.24 -1.45
C LEU A 133 6.18 -8.72 -1.32
N ARG A 134 6.33 -9.52 -2.40
CA ARG A 134 6.06 -10.96 -2.36
C ARG A 134 6.92 -11.66 -1.32
N ALA A 135 8.18 -11.26 -1.18
CA ALA A 135 9.03 -11.82 -0.13
C ALA A 135 8.57 -11.43 1.28
N LYS A 136 8.20 -10.16 1.49
CA LYS A 136 7.75 -9.67 2.81
C LYS A 136 6.39 -10.22 3.24
N HIS A 137 5.47 -10.40 2.30
CA HIS A 137 4.07 -10.69 2.59
C HIS A 137 3.66 -12.14 2.32
N LEU A 138 4.31 -12.82 1.36
CA LEU A 138 3.97 -14.18 0.94
C LEU A 138 5.06 -15.20 1.29
N GLY A 139 6.14 -14.78 1.95
CA GLY A 139 7.24 -15.66 2.35
C GLY A 139 8.12 -16.15 1.20
N LYS A 140 8.08 -15.48 0.04
CA LYS A 140 9.03 -15.77 -1.06
C LYS A 140 10.47 -15.41 -0.65
N VAL A 141 11.44 -16.10 -1.22
CA VAL A 141 12.86 -15.85 -0.96
C VAL A 141 13.39 -14.85 -1.98
N LEU A 142 13.94 -13.72 -1.51
CA LEU A 142 14.73 -12.82 -2.37
C LEU A 142 16.16 -13.36 -2.51
N LEU A 143 16.75 -13.10 -3.67
CA LEU A 143 18.18 -13.35 -3.86
C LEU A 143 19.00 -12.51 -2.87
N PRO A 144 20.06 -13.08 -2.26
CA PRO A 144 20.97 -12.32 -1.42
C PRO A 144 21.55 -11.11 -2.17
N GLY A 145 21.56 -9.95 -1.52
CA GLY A 145 22.10 -8.72 -2.11
C GLY A 145 21.16 -7.97 -3.05
N THR A 146 19.92 -8.44 -3.27
CA THR A 146 18.91 -7.68 -4.01
C THR A 146 18.67 -6.32 -3.32
N PRO A 147 18.83 -5.19 -4.02
CA PRO A 147 18.56 -3.87 -3.46
C PRO A 147 17.11 -3.72 -3.01
N SER A 148 16.87 -3.10 -1.86
CA SER A 148 15.52 -2.84 -1.35
C SER A 148 14.94 -1.60 -2.02
N VAL A 149 13.88 -1.78 -2.80
CA VAL A 149 13.10 -0.67 -3.36
C VAL A 149 12.38 0.06 -2.24
N LEU A 150 11.76 -0.66 -1.30
CA LEU A 150 11.09 -0.05 -0.15
C LEU A 150 12.04 0.80 0.70
N GLY A 151 13.27 0.31 0.89
CA GLY A 151 14.35 1.03 1.59
C GLY A 151 14.66 2.35 0.89
N ARG A 152 14.96 2.30 -0.42
CA ARG A 152 15.20 3.49 -1.25
C ARG A 152 14.06 4.50 -1.18
N LEU A 153 12.81 4.03 -1.32
CA LEU A 153 11.61 4.89 -1.24
C LEU A 153 11.42 5.49 0.17
N THR A 154 11.87 4.80 1.22
CA THR A 154 11.77 5.28 2.60
C THR A 154 12.86 6.29 2.92
N GLU A 155 14.09 6.04 2.48
CA GLU A 155 15.23 6.95 2.63
C GLU A 155 14.93 8.30 1.97
N ALA A 156 14.44 8.28 0.71
CA ALA A 156 14.07 9.49 0.00
C ALA A 156 12.96 10.28 0.72
N TYR A 157 11.94 9.59 1.26
CA TYR A 157 10.90 10.23 2.08
C TYR A 157 11.49 10.92 3.32
N ILE A 158 12.35 10.22 4.06
CA ILE A 158 12.96 10.75 5.29
C ILE A 158 13.85 11.96 4.98
N GLU A 159 14.64 11.91 3.91
CA GLU A 159 15.49 13.02 3.48
C GLU A 159 14.66 14.29 3.24
N VAL A 160 13.63 14.20 2.38
CA VAL A 160 12.76 15.34 2.05
C VAL A 160 12.02 15.85 3.29
N ALA A 161 11.48 14.95 4.11
CA ALA A 161 10.76 15.31 5.33
C ALA A 161 11.66 16.01 6.36
N ASN A 162 12.95 15.68 6.42
CA ASN A 162 13.90 16.35 7.29
C ASN A 162 14.28 17.74 6.79
N ARG A 163 14.48 17.93 5.47
CA ARG A 163 14.75 19.25 4.88
C ARG A 163 13.65 20.26 5.23
N ARG A 164 12.39 19.84 5.15
CA ARG A 164 11.24 20.69 5.51
C ARG A 164 11.18 21.07 7.00
N LYS A 165 11.73 20.25 7.91
CA LYS A 165 11.75 20.58 9.35
C LYS A 165 12.87 21.53 9.73
N SER A 166 13.90 21.64 8.89
CA SER A 166 15.09 22.47 9.13
C SER A 166 15.01 23.86 8.47
N GLY A 167 14.03 24.09 7.59
CA GLY A 167 13.75 25.39 6.95
C GLY A 167 12.47 26.01 7.49
#